data_AF-A0A3C1PFP2-F1
#
_entry.id   AF-A0A3C1PFP2-F1
#
_cell.length_a   1.000
_cell.length_b   1.000
_cell.length_c   1.000
_cell.angle_alpha   90.00
_cell.angle_beta   90.00
_cell.angle_gamma   90.00
#
_symmetry.space_group_name_H-M   'P 1'
#
loop_
_entity.id
_entity.type
_entity.pdbx_description
1 polymer ?
#
loop_
_entity_poly.entity_id
_entity_poly.type
_entity_poly.pdbx_seq_one_letter_code
_entity_poly.pdbx_strand_id
1 'polypeptide(L)'
;MNIFNRLKDFVGFNDSVEYDYEYDETEGNRYPGNYPPPQEQPAPTVPAEDPRASRRSQRSAGSMNTGVMSEVGIGSTMSNVIGMPGALNGISEVVVMEPRTFEEMPTAIRALKERKSVVLNLTLMDPDQAQRAVDFVAGGTFALDGHQERIGESIFLFTPSCVQVRTQGGGVVHEGIPQARNPRTSSPAAPPWQPERTQAIQ
;
A
#
# COMPACT_ATOMS: atom_id res chain seq x y z
N MET A 1 -33.01 35.73 0.07
CA MET A 1 -33.80 34.55 -0.35
C MET A 1 -33.52 34.24 -1.81
N ASN A 2 -33.49 32.95 -2.21
CA ASN A 2 -33.55 32.44 -3.60
C ASN A 2 -32.30 31.85 -4.29
N ILE A 3 -31.28 31.40 -3.55
CA ILE A 3 -30.27 30.47 -4.13
C ILE A 3 -30.54 28.99 -3.83
N PHE A 4 -31.40 28.68 -2.85
CA PHE A 4 -31.72 27.29 -2.46
C PHE A 4 -32.80 26.60 -3.32
N ASN A 5 -33.52 27.33 -4.18
CA ASN A 5 -34.54 26.73 -5.02
C ASN A 5 -33.95 26.05 -6.27
N ARG A 6 -32.85 26.57 -6.84
CA ARG A 6 -32.24 25.97 -8.04
C ARG A 6 -31.50 24.66 -7.79
N LEU A 7 -31.06 24.41 -6.56
CA LEU A 7 -30.42 23.13 -6.20
C LEU A 7 -31.47 22.05 -5.89
N LYS A 8 -32.70 22.43 -5.51
CA LYS A 8 -33.81 21.48 -5.31
C LYS A 8 -34.40 20.99 -6.62
N ASP A 9 -34.40 21.79 -7.69
CA ASP A 9 -34.89 21.37 -9.01
C ASP A 9 -33.89 20.47 -9.76
N PHE A 10 -32.60 20.50 -9.40
CA PHE A 10 -31.57 19.67 -10.03
C PHE A 10 -31.43 18.29 -9.36
N VAL A 11 -31.76 18.19 -8.09
CA VAL A 11 -31.68 16.95 -7.31
C VAL A 11 -33.09 16.38 -7.24
N GLY A 12 -33.49 15.72 -8.33
CA GLY A 12 -34.79 15.08 -8.55
C GLY A 12 -35.10 13.99 -7.53
N PHE A 13 -35.43 14.41 -6.31
CA PHE A 13 -35.86 13.57 -5.19
C PHE A 13 -37.39 13.56 -5.03
N ASN A 14 -38.14 13.93 -6.06
CA ASN A 14 -39.61 13.87 -6.03
C ASN A 14 -40.22 13.13 -7.22
N ASP A 15 -39.54 12.11 -7.74
CA ASP A 15 -40.26 11.09 -8.52
C ASP A 15 -40.06 9.74 -7.87
N SER A 16 -41.17 9.21 -7.36
CA SER A 16 -41.33 7.81 -7.00
C SER A 16 -41.15 7.01 -8.28
N VAL A 17 -39.95 6.51 -8.53
CA VAL A 17 -39.69 5.59 -9.64
C VAL A 17 -40.42 4.28 -9.36
N GLU A 18 -41.63 4.18 -9.92
CA GLU A 18 -42.37 2.95 -10.10
C GLU A 18 -41.56 2.06 -11.05
N TYR A 19 -41.10 0.92 -10.54
CA TYR A 19 -40.39 -0.09 -11.32
C TYR A 19 -41.40 -0.86 -12.17
N ASP A 20 -41.71 -0.37 -13.36
CA ASP A 20 -42.41 -1.16 -14.38
C ASP A 20 -41.39 -1.97 -15.19
N TYR A 21 -41.34 -3.27 -14.89
CA TYR A 21 -40.59 -4.26 -15.68
C TYR A 21 -41.43 -4.64 -16.90
N GLU A 22 -41.37 -3.83 -17.95
CA GLU A 22 -41.99 -4.17 -19.23
C GLU A 22 -41.03 -5.08 -20.03
N TYR A 23 -41.36 -6.37 -20.09
CA TYR A 23 -40.66 -7.37 -20.91
C TYR A 23 -41.00 -7.10 -22.39
N ASP A 24 -40.10 -6.46 -23.12
CA ASP A 24 -40.20 -6.36 -24.57
C ASP A 24 -39.77 -7.72 -25.18
N GLU A 25 -40.74 -8.56 -25.53
CA GLU A 25 -40.51 -9.78 -26.32
C GLU A 25 -40.14 -9.39 -27.76
N THR A 26 -38.91 -8.92 -27.98
CA THR A 26 -38.42 -8.68 -29.35
C THR A 26 -38.15 -10.01 -30.05
N GLU A 27 -38.98 -10.28 -31.04
CA GLU A 27 -38.99 -11.44 -31.91
C GLU A 27 -37.60 -11.77 -32.53
N GLY A 28 -37.12 -13.00 -32.29
CA GLY A 28 -36.79 -13.92 -33.38
C GLY A 28 -35.68 -13.59 -34.39
N ASN A 29 -34.62 -12.84 -34.06
CA ASN A 29 -33.46 -12.74 -34.97
C ASN A 29 -32.44 -13.88 -34.75
N ARG A 30 -32.42 -14.81 -35.71
CA ARG A 30 -31.46 -15.92 -35.84
C ARG A 30 -30.01 -15.40 -35.82
N TYR A 31 -29.26 -15.79 -34.80
CA TYR A 31 -27.80 -15.64 -34.80
C TYR A 31 -27.15 -16.54 -35.87
N PRO A 32 -26.26 -16.03 -36.74
CA PRO A 32 -25.44 -16.88 -37.59
C PRO A 32 -24.42 -17.62 -36.73
N GLY A 33 -24.60 -18.94 -36.62
CA GLY A 33 -23.76 -19.84 -35.84
C GLY A 33 -22.39 -20.09 -36.48
N ASN A 34 -21.47 -19.13 -36.34
CA ASN A 34 -20.09 -19.26 -36.80
C ASN A 34 -19.10 -19.26 -35.62
N TYR A 35 -19.33 -20.12 -34.64
CA TYR A 35 -18.32 -20.47 -33.64
C TYR A 35 -17.53 -21.69 -34.12
N PRO A 36 -16.20 -21.58 -34.30
CA PRO A 36 -15.37 -22.76 -34.46
C PRO A 36 -15.41 -23.59 -33.17
N PRO A 37 -15.48 -24.93 -33.26
CA PRO A 37 -15.50 -25.78 -32.08
C PRO A 37 -14.19 -25.63 -31.27
N PRO A 38 -14.24 -25.76 -29.92
CA PRO A 38 -13.05 -25.78 -29.10
C PRO A 38 -12.12 -26.93 -29.53
N GLN A 39 -10.85 -26.63 -29.76
CA GLN A 39 -9.81 -27.64 -29.93
C GLN A 39 -9.49 -28.23 -28.55
N GLU A 40 -9.70 -29.53 -28.37
CA GLU A 40 -9.22 -30.27 -27.21
C GLU A 40 -7.70 -30.18 -27.14
N GLN A 41 -7.19 -29.42 -26.17
CA GLN A 41 -5.76 -29.45 -25.84
C GLN A 41 -5.45 -30.81 -25.22
N PRO A 42 -4.48 -31.58 -25.73
CA PRO A 42 -4.05 -32.80 -25.06
C PRO A 42 -3.48 -32.44 -23.69
N ALA A 43 -3.91 -33.16 -22.66
CA ALA A 43 -3.44 -32.96 -21.30
C ALA A 43 -1.90 -33.03 -21.22
N PRO A 44 -1.23 -32.20 -20.39
CA PRO A 44 0.19 -32.33 -20.16
C PRO A 44 0.47 -33.72 -19.57
N THR A 45 1.20 -34.54 -20.31
CA THR A 45 1.71 -35.82 -19.84
C THR A 45 2.70 -35.55 -18.71
N VAL A 46 2.34 -35.98 -17.50
CA VAL A 46 3.29 -36.06 -16.38
C VAL A 46 4.49 -36.92 -16.82
N PRO A 47 5.73 -36.40 -16.79
CA PRO A 47 6.89 -37.24 -17.04
C PRO A 47 6.98 -38.25 -15.90
N ALA A 48 6.94 -39.53 -16.24
CA ALA A 48 7.17 -40.61 -15.29
C ALA A 48 8.56 -40.46 -14.66
N GLU A 49 8.65 -40.49 -13.34
CA GLU A 49 9.92 -40.52 -12.62
C GLU A 49 10.63 -41.85 -12.89
N ASP A 50 11.86 -41.77 -13.41
CA ASP A 50 12.70 -42.94 -13.69
C ASP A 50 13.59 -43.25 -12.47
N PRO A 51 13.44 -44.41 -11.79
CA PRO A 51 14.24 -44.72 -10.62
C PRO A 51 15.43 -45.56 -11.05
N ARG A 52 16.59 -44.95 -11.31
CA ARG A 52 17.91 -45.63 -11.24
C ARG A 52 19.07 -44.67 -11.54
N ALA A 53 19.93 -44.45 -10.55
CA ALA A 53 21.27 -45.03 -10.56
C ALA A 53 22.13 -44.45 -9.43
N SER A 54 22.38 -45.32 -8.45
CA SER A 54 23.58 -45.27 -7.62
C SER A 54 24.83 -45.10 -8.51
N ARG A 55 25.41 -43.90 -8.52
CA ARG A 55 26.77 -43.66 -9.01
C ARG A 55 27.57 -42.90 -7.96
N ARG A 56 28.07 -43.73 -7.04
CA ARG A 56 29.40 -43.66 -6.44
C ARG A 56 30.39 -42.80 -7.26
N SER A 57 30.81 -41.69 -6.66
CA SER A 57 32.04 -40.96 -6.98
C SER A 57 32.76 -40.75 -5.63
N GLN A 58 33.51 -41.74 -5.14
CA GLN A 58 34.98 -41.80 -5.31
C GLN A 58 35.64 -40.44 -5.53
N ARG A 59 35.90 -39.73 -4.42
CA ARG A 59 37.11 -38.92 -4.23
C ARG A 59 37.67 -39.32 -2.87
N SER A 60 38.50 -40.37 -2.88
CA SER A 60 39.96 -40.32 -2.76
C SER A 60 40.41 -39.88 -1.37
N ALA A 61 40.90 -40.88 -0.65
CA ALA A 61 41.49 -40.80 0.66
C ALA A 61 42.82 -40.04 0.67
N GLY A 62 43.17 -39.54 1.85
CA GLY A 62 44.55 -39.53 2.34
C GLY A 62 45.40 -38.34 1.93
N SER A 63 45.38 -37.28 2.76
CA SER A 63 46.58 -36.47 2.97
C SER A 63 46.97 -36.58 4.42
N MET A 64 48.09 -37.27 4.64
CA MET A 64 48.78 -37.37 5.92
C MET A 64 49.38 -36.00 6.22
N ASN A 65 49.13 -35.45 7.41
CA ASN A 65 50.10 -34.55 8.00
C ASN A 65 50.23 -34.84 9.49
N THR A 66 51.18 -35.72 9.78
CA THR A 66 51.84 -35.86 11.07
C THR A 66 52.76 -34.66 11.28
N GLY A 67 52.41 -33.79 12.21
CA GLY A 67 53.27 -32.69 12.68
C GLY A 67 53.00 -32.46 14.15
N VAL A 68 53.93 -32.93 14.97
CA VAL A 68 53.92 -32.90 16.43
C VAL A 68 54.40 -31.52 16.94
N MET A 69 53.87 -31.15 18.10
CA MET A 69 54.38 -30.21 19.14
C MET A 69 53.96 -28.73 19.18
N SER A 70 53.34 -28.44 20.33
CA SER A 70 53.43 -27.28 21.23
C SER A 70 53.05 -25.88 20.74
N GLU A 71 52.02 -25.30 21.37
CA GLU A 71 52.27 -24.24 22.36
C GLU A 71 51.04 -24.02 23.26
N VAL A 72 51.31 -23.71 24.53
CA VAL A 72 50.34 -23.30 25.54
C VAL A 72 49.85 -21.89 25.21
N GLY A 73 48.53 -21.70 25.07
CA GLY A 73 47.95 -20.39 24.78
C GLY A 73 46.50 -20.29 25.20
N ILE A 74 46.29 -19.93 26.48
CA ILE A 74 45.23 -19.07 27.04
C ILE A 74 43.84 -19.20 26.38
N GLY A 75 42.90 -19.74 27.17
CA GLY A 75 41.49 -19.88 26.83
C GLY A 75 40.87 -18.58 26.31
N SER A 76 40.72 -18.50 25.00
CA SER A 76 39.80 -17.58 24.36
C SER A 76 38.39 -18.13 24.54
N THR A 77 37.58 -17.39 25.30
CA THR A 77 36.14 -17.60 25.45
C THR A 77 35.48 -17.79 24.09
N MET A 78 35.07 -19.03 23.80
CA MET A 78 34.37 -19.41 22.58
C MET A 78 33.03 -18.66 22.51
N SER A 79 33.02 -17.53 21.81
CA SER A 79 31.77 -16.90 21.37
C SER A 79 31.24 -17.73 20.21
N ASN A 80 30.31 -18.64 20.50
CA ASN A 80 29.54 -19.37 19.49
C ASN A 80 28.53 -18.41 18.82
N VAL A 81 29.04 -17.50 18.00
CA VAL A 81 28.22 -16.68 17.11
C VAL A 81 28.19 -17.34 15.74
N ILE A 82 27.13 -18.12 15.50
CA ILE A 82 26.80 -18.58 14.15
C ILE A 82 26.18 -17.38 13.45
N GLY A 83 26.92 -16.76 12.52
CA GLY A 83 26.39 -15.68 11.69
C GLY A 83 25.16 -16.18 10.94
N MET A 84 23.99 -15.60 11.20
CA MET A 84 22.79 -15.94 10.43
C MET A 84 22.99 -15.48 8.99
N PRO A 85 22.90 -16.37 7.99
CA PRO A 85 22.77 -15.95 6.60
C PRO A 85 21.43 -15.19 6.49
N GLY A 86 21.52 -13.86 6.38
CA GLY A 86 20.38 -12.94 6.40
C GLY A 86 20.47 -11.82 7.45
N ALA A 87 21.28 -11.97 8.51
CA ALA A 87 21.58 -10.89 9.45
C ALA A 87 22.57 -9.84 8.89
N LEU A 88 23.12 -10.10 7.70
CA LEU A 88 23.99 -9.19 6.94
C LEU A 88 23.26 -8.40 5.85
N ASN A 89 21.93 -8.50 5.74
CA ASN A 89 21.15 -7.57 4.91
C ASN A 89 20.93 -6.22 5.63
N GLY A 90 21.83 -5.84 6.53
CA GLY A 90 21.85 -4.58 7.28
C GLY A 90 22.40 -3.39 6.49
N ILE A 91 22.55 -3.50 5.17
CA ILE A 91 22.85 -2.36 4.32
C ILE A 91 21.54 -1.64 3.97
N SER A 92 21.20 -0.62 4.77
CA SER A 92 20.14 0.33 4.40
C SER A 92 20.60 1.11 3.17
N GLU A 93 20.06 0.76 2.00
CA GLU A 93 20.33 1.45 0.75
C GLU A 93 19.41 2.67 0.61
N VAL A 94 19.97 3.77 0.12
CA VAL A 94 19.23 5.00 -0.21
C VAL A 94 19.38 5.25 -1.71
N VAL A 95 18.25 5.37 -2.39
CA VAL A 95 18.16 5.63 -3.83
C VAL A 95 17.75 7.08 -4.03
N VAL A 96 18.48 7.82 -4.87
CA VAL A 96 18.12 9.19 -5.26
C VAL A 96 17.52 9.15 -6.66
N MET A 97 16.35 9.76 -6.84
CA MET A 97 15.62 9.80 -8.10
C MET A 97 15.32 11.26 -8.48
N GLU A 98 15.65 11.63 -9.72
CA GLU A 98 15.34 12.93 -10.32
C GLU A 98 14.40 12.73 -11.53
N PRO A 99 13.14 12.31 -11.29
CA PRO A 99 12.20 12.03 -12.36
C PRO A 99 11.88 13.29 -13.17
N ARG A 100 11.54 13.08 -14.45
CA ARG A 100 11.02 14.11 -15.34
C ARG A 100 9.56 13.88 -15.68
N THR A 101 9.07 12.64 -15.53
CA THR A 101 7.68 12.28 -15.81
C THR A 101 7.06 11.46 -14.68
N PHE A 102 5.73 11.49 -14.62
CA PHE A 102 4.96 10.71 -13.62
C PHE A 102 5.11 9.19 -13.80
N GLU A 103 5.44 8.72 -14.99
CA GLU A 103 5.58 7.29 -15.31
C GLU A 103 6.72 6.60 -14.55
N GLU A 104 7.65 7.38 -13.99
CA GLU A 104 8.79 6.87 -13.22
C GLU A 104 8.41 6.52 -11.75
N MET A 105 7.27 7.01 -11.25
CA MET A 105 6.87 6.85 -9.84
C MET A 105 6.72 5.39 -9.36
N PRO A 106 6.24 4.44 -10.18
CA PRO A 106 6.20 3.02 -9.79
C PRO A 106 7.59 2.45 -9.44
N THR A 107 8.67 3.00 -10.00
CA THR A 107 10.04 2.57 -9.68
C THR A 107 10.42 2.96 -8.25
N ALA A 108 9.98 4.13 -7.77
CA ALA A 108 10.16 4.53 -6.37
C ALA A 108 9.47 3.54 -5.41
N ILE A 109 8.23 3.14 -5.71
CA ILE A 109 7.50 2.14 -4.92
C ILE A 109 8.21 0.78 -4.92
N ARG A 110 8.75 0.36 -6.06
CA ARG A 110 9.52 -0.89 -6.15
C ARG A 110 10.75 -0.85 -5.24
N ALA A 111 11.49 0.27 -5.25
CA ALA A 111 12.63 0.46 -4.36
C ALA A 111 12.22 0.40 -2.87
N LEU A 112 11.10 1.03 -2.49
CA LEU A 112 10.57 0.94 -1.12
C LEU A 112 10.20 -0.50 -0.72
N LYS A 113 9.61 -1.28 -1.65
CA LYS A 113 9.31 -2.71 -1.42
C LYS A 113 10.57 -3.56 -1.23
N GLU A 114 11.67 -3.18 -1.87
CA GLU A 114 12.99 -3.79 -1.69
C GLU A 114 13.70 -3.34 -0.40
N ARG A 115 13.00 -2.61 0.49
CA ARG A 115 13.52 -2.04 1.74
C ARG A 115 14.59 -0.96 1.52
N LYS A 116 14.55 -0.26 0.39
CA LYS A 116 15.42 0.88 0.09
C LYS A 116 14.69 2.19 0.38
N SER A 117 15.38 3.16 0.98
CA SER A 117 14.83 4.51 1.13
C SER A 117 14.96 5.27 -0.19
N VAL A 118 14.02 6.16 -0.50
CA VAL A 118 14.00 6.91 -1.76
C VAL A 118 14.00 8.40 -1.46
N VAL A 119 14.98 9.12 -2.00
CA VAL A 119 14.97 10.59 -2.08
C VAL A 119 14.48 10.96 -3.47
N LEU A 120 13.36 11.69 -3.51
CA LEU A 120 12.69 12.09 -4.73
C LEU A 120 12.88 13.59 -4.95
N ASN A 121 13.64 13.96 -5.97
CA ASN A 121 13.85 15.34 -6.38
C ASN A 121 12.96 15.69 -7.57
N LEU A 122 11.93 16.50 -7.33
CA LEU A 122 10.91 16.86 -8.31
C LEU A 122 11.14 18.24 -8.94
N THR A 123 12.32 18.85 -8.78
CA THR A 123 12.62 20.20 -9.31
C THR A 123 12.49 20.31 -10.83
N LEU A 124 12.57 19.19 -11.56
CA LEU A 124 12.50 19.14 -13.03
C LEU A 124 11.11 18.75 -13.55
N MET A 125 10.13 18.54 -12.67
CA MET A 125 8.75 18.21 -13.05
C MET A 125 7.86 19.46 -12.96
N ASP A 126 6.84 19.51 -13.81
CA ASP A 126 5.79 20.52 -13.69
C ASP A 126 5.08 20.40 -12.32
N PRO A 127 4.70 21.51 -11.66
CA PRO A 127 4.13 21.49 -10.31
C PRO A 127 2.93 20.54 -10.16
N ASP A 128 2.03 20.51 -11.14
CA ASP A 128 0.85 19.64 -11.13
C ASP A 128 1.24 18.14 -11.20
N GLN A 129 2.27 17.80 -11.97
CA GLN A 129 2.77 16.42 -12.07
C GLN A 129 3.58 16.04 -10.84
N ALA A 130 4.36 16.97 -10.29
CA ALA A 130 5.11 16.78 -9.05
C ALA A 130 4.17 16.49 -7.88
N GLN A 131 3.06 17.23 -7.75
CA GLN A 131 2.06 16.97 -6.72
C GLN A 131 1.46 15.56 -6.85
N ARG A 132 1.03 15.19 -8.06
CA ARG A 132 0.50 13.83 -8.33
C ARG A 132 1.53 12.75 -8.03
N ALA A 133 2.79 12.99 -8.35
CA ALA A 133 3.91 12.09 -8.06
C ALA A 133 4.06 11.88 -6.54
N VAL A 134 4.06 12.95 -5.76
CA VAL A 134 4.11 12.86 -4.29
C VAL A 134 2.91 12.07 -3.75
N ASP A 135 1.69 12.38 -4.19
CA ASP A 135 0.48 11.69 -3.71
C ASP A 135 0.51 10.19 -4.02
N PHE A 136 1.00 9.82 -5.21
CA PHE A 136 1.14 8.42 -5.60
C PHE A 136 2.18 7.68 -4.75
N VAL A 137 3.36 8.28 -4.56
CA VAL A 137 4.44 7.66 -3.78
C VAL A 137 4.07 7.62 -2.29
N ALA A 138 3.40 8.66 -1.78
CA ALA A 138 2.84 8.72 -0.43
C ALA A 138 1.81 7.60 -0.19
N GLY A 139 0.89 7.38 -1.12
CA GLY A 139 -0.09 6.30 -1.04
C GLY A 139 0.57 4.92 -0.99
N GLY A 140 1.59 4.68 -1.82
CA GLY A 140 2.34 3.43 -1.79
C GLY A 140 3.21 3.28 -0.55
N THR A 141 3.79 4.37 -0.03
CA THR A 141 4.58 4.36 1.21
C THR A 141 3.70 4.05 2.42
N PHE A 142 2.51 4.64 2.48
CA PHE A 142 1.52 4.37 3.53
C PHE A 142 1.10 2.89 3.52
N ALA A 143 0.87 2.30 2.35
CA ALA A 143 0.54 0.88 2.22
C ALA A 143 1.66 -0.08 2.65
N LEU A 144 2.90 0.42 2.77
CA LEU A 144 4.07 -0.34 3.21
C LEU A 144 4.46 -0.06 4.67
N ASP A 145 3.59 0.63 5.42
CA ASP A 145 3.86 1.14 6.78
C ASP A 145 5.16 1.96 6.83
N GLY A 146 5.47 2.66 5.73
CA GLY A 146 6.64 3.50 5.60
C GLY A 146 6.42 4.89 6.19
N HIS A 147 7.47 5.71 6.12
CA HIS A 147 7.44 7.09 6.57
C HIS A 147 7.88 8.04 5.45
N GLN A 148 7.24 9.20 5.39
CA GLN A 148 7.50 10.26 4.42
C GLN A 148 7.89 11.54 5.16
N GLU A 149 8.94 12.20 4.68
CA GLU A 149 9.40 13.49 5.19
C GLU A 149 9.69 14.45 4.03
N ARG A 150 9.26 15.71 4.16
CA ARG A 150 9.65 16.77 3.23
C ARG A 150 10.95 17.39 3.70
N ILE A 151 12.01 17.28 2.89
CA ILE A 151 13.35 17.78 3.24
C ILE A 151 13.76 19.04 2.45
N GLY A 152 12.94 19.47 1.48
CA GLY A 152 13.14 20.69 0.70
C GLY A 152 11.86 21.12 -0.03
N GLU A 153 11.94 22.17 -0.86
CA GLU A 153 10.76 22.72 -1.57
C GLU A 153 10.11 21.67 -2.48
N SER A 154 10.93 20.95 -3.27
CA SER A 154 10.50 19.89 -4.18
C SER A 154 11.27 18.58 -3.95
N ILE A 155 11.77 18.38 -2.73
CA ILE A 155 12.58 17.22 -2.37
C ILE A 155 11.91 16.48 -1.20
N PHE A 156 11.64 15.20 -1.41
CA PHE A 156 10.93 14.34 -0.47
C PHE A 156 11.75 13.09 -0.16
N LEU A 157 11.72 12.65 1.10
CA LEU A 157 12.29 11.41 1.55
C LEU A 157 11.15 10.44 1.85
N PHE A 158 11.21 9.25 1.26
CA PHE A 158 10.33 8.12 1.54
C PHE A 158 11.17 6.98 2.10
N THR A 159 10.68 6.35 3.16
CA THR A 159 11.41 5.30 3.88
C THR A 159 10.50 4.11 4.13
N PRO A 160 11.01 2.87 4.02
CA PRO A 160 10.27 1.68 4.42
C PRO A 160 10.18 1.57 5.94
N SER A 161 9.29 0.70 6.45
CA SER A 161 9.02 0.52 7.88
C SER A 161 10.25 0.14 8.75
N CYS A 162 11.34 -0.33 8.14
CA CYS A 162 12.58 -0.67 8.85
C CYS A 162 13.54 0.52 9.05
N VAL A 163 13.18 1.74 8.63
CA VAL A 163 14.02 2.95 8.76
C VAL A 163 13.27 4.00 9.59
N GLN A 164 13.87 4.44 10.68
CA GLN A 164 13.33 5.52 11.51
C GLN A 164 13.95 6.86 11.10
N VAL A 165 13.11 7.84 10.74
CA VAL A 165 13.53 9.21 10.44
C VAL A 165 13.40 10.08 11.70
N ARG A 166 14.39 10.93 11.97
CA ARG A 166 14.34 11.93 13.04
C ARG A 166 14.86 13.25 12.49
N THR A 167 14.00 14.27 12.47
CA THR A 167 14.37 15.62 12.05
C THR A 167 14.73 16.45 13.27
N GLN A 168 15.99 16.90 13.39
CA GLN A 168 16.50 17.63 14.57
C GLN A 168 16.11 19.12 14.59
N GLY A 169 15.21 19.56 13.70
CA GLY A 169 14.74 20.95 13.60
C GLY A 169 13.21 21.00 13.61
N GLY A 170 12.64 21.83 14.50
CA GLY A 170 11.20 22.02 14.60
C GLY A 170 10.60 22.77 13.41
N GLY A 171 9.44 22.30 12.96
CA GLY A 171 8.59 22.93 11.94
C GLY A 171 8.91 22.43 10.52
N VAL A 172 8.02 21.76 9.79
CA VAL A 172 6.57 21.92 9.72
C VAL A 172 5.92 20.53 9.67
N VAL A 173 5.32 20.12 10.79
CA VAL A 173 4.24 19.16 10.72
C VAL A 173 3.11 19.84 9.93
N HIS A 174 2.77 19.33 8.74
CA HIS A 174 1.40 19.46 8.25
C HIS A 174 0.54 18.59 9.16
N GLU A 175 0.34 19.09 10.37
CA GLU A 175 -0.64 18.59 11.30
C GLU A 175 -1.99 18.84 10.65
N GLY A 176 -2.61 17.76 10.18
CA GLY A 176 -4.04 17.78 9.89
C GLY A 176 -4.73 18.39 11.10
N ILE A 177 -5.42 19.51 10.87
CA ILE A 177 -6.14 20.30 11.87
C ILE A 177 -6.71 19.36 12.95
N PRO A 178 -6.31 19.45 14.22
CA PRO A 178 -7.00 18.72 15.26
C PRO A 178 -8.40 19.33 15.33
N GLN A 179 -9.39 18.64 14.76
CA GLN A 179 -10.79 19.00 14.91
C GLN A 179 -11.07 19.07 16.41
N ALA A 180 -11.23 20.30 16.92
CA ALA A 180 -11.68 20.55 18.26
C ALA A 180 -13.02 19.84 18.43
N ARG A 181 -13.02 18.80 19.25
CA ARG A 181 -14.21 18.06 19.65
C ARG A 181 -15.11 19.02 20.44
N ASN A 182 -16.07 19.62 19.76
CA ASN A 182 -17.07 20.47 20.39
C ASN A 182 -17.75 19.72 21.55
N PRO A 183 -17.79 20.28 22.78
CA PRO A 183 -18.53 19.68 23.86
C PRO A 183 -20.03 19.77 23.53
N ARG A 184 -20.70 18.63 23.57
CA ARG A 184 -22.15 18.51 23.41
C ARG A 184 -22.85 19.38 24.46
N THR A 185 -23.49 20.45 24.01
CA THR A 185 -24.46 21.20 24.83
C THR A 185 -25.67 20.31 25.08
N SER A 186 -25.88 19.96 26.34
CA SER A 186 -27.04 19.24 26.85
C SER A 186 -28.33 20.00 26.56
N SER A 187 -29.33 19.31 25.99
CA SER A 187 -30.71 19.80 25.87
C SER A 187 -31.25 20.25 27.23
N PRO A 188 -31.98 21.37 27.32
CA PRO A 188 -32.74 21.70 28.51
C PRO A 188 -33.96 20.78 28.61
N ALA A 189 -34.12 20.18 29.80
CA ALA A 189 -35.24 19.34 30.17
C ALA A 189 -36.58 20.11 30.10
N ALA A 190 -37.61 19.47 29.55
CA ALA A 190 -38.98 19.97 29.57
C ALA A 190 -39.54 19.97 31.01
N PRO A 191 -40.23 21.03 31.46
CA PRO A 191 -40.94 21.01 32.73
C PRO A 191 -42.26 20.23 32.65
N PRO A 192 -42.64 19.48 33.70
CA PRO A 192 -43.87 18.72 33.75
C PRO A 192 -45.09 19.62 34.10
N TRP A 193 -46.15 19.48 33.31
CA TRP A 193 -47.58 19.72 33.61
C TRP A 193 -47.99 21.05 34.29
N GLN A 194 -48.79 21.87 33.60
CA GLN A 194 -49.80 22.72 34.25
C GLN A 194 -51.17 22.58 33.54
N PRO A 195 -52.29 22.56 34.30
CA PRO A 195 -53.63 22.23 33.81
C PRO A 195 -54.42 23.42 33.20
N GLU A 196 -55.22 23.06 32.21
CA GLU A 196 -56.48 23.63 31.67
C GLU A 196 -56.89 25.09 31.98
N ARG A 197 -57.21 25.84 30.90
CA ARG A 197 -58.36 26.76 30.88
C ARG A 197 -59.21 26.54 29.63
N THR A 198 -60.37 25.95 29.89
CA THR A 198 -61.57 25.87 29.04
C THR A 198 -62.04 27.27 28.61
N GLN A 199 -62.39 27.46 27.32
CA GLN A 199 -63.68 28.02 26.85
C GLN A 199 -63.74 28.20 25.32
N ALA A 200 -64.61 27.39 24.71
CA ALA A 200 -65.69 27.69 23.73
C ALA A 200 -65.51 28.68 22.55
N ILE A 201 -66.40 28.46 21.56
CA ILE A 201 -66.76 29.23 20.35
C ILE A 201 -66.04 28.67 19.11
N GLN A 202 -66.68 28.11 18.08
CA GLN A 202 -68.08 28.04 17.63
C GLN A 202 -68.26 26.75 16.82
#